data_AF-A0A7X8GAX9-F1
#
_entry.id   AF-A0A7X8GAX9-F1
#
_cell.length_a   1.000
_cell.length_b   1.000
_cell.length_c   1.000
_cell.angle_alpha   90.00
_cell.angle_beta   90.00
_cell.angle_gamma   90.00
#
_symmetry.space_group_name_H-M   'P 1'
#
loop_
_entity.id
_entity.type
_entity.pdbx_description
1 polymer ?
#
loop_
_entity_poly.entity_id
_entity_poly.type
_entity_poly.pdbx_seq_one_letter_code
_entity_poly.pdbx_strand_id
1 'polypeptide(L)'
;GTRRIRFREEMLFSPEGLNAMLHVLYDQNNDNKMACDYMLAYTLLAKDLKSFARYVSAEYPEGSHKPLPVPYQEALVLYWVQDHPGPEGIPWNISEDVLQRLDEFTAMYSRFAGGRPERELKKDFGNTYWYYVFFTKI
;
A
#
# COMPACT_ATOMS: atom_id res chain seq x y z
N GLY A 1 13.10 30.28 18.18
CA GLY A 1 12.61 29.92 16.83
C GLY A 1 12.99 28.52 16.38
N THR A 2 14.19 28.02 16.66
CA THR A 2 14.78 26.87 15.92
C THR A 2 14.63 25.50 16.59
N ARG A 3 14.20 25.43 17.87
CA ARG A 3 14.20 24.17 18.65
C ARG A 3 12.98 23.27 18.39
N ARG A 4 11.83 23.83 18.01
CA ARG A 4 10.59 23.06 17.74
C ARG A 4 10.59 22.32 16.40
N ILE A 5 11.26 22.88 15.39
CA ILE A 5 11.30 22.30 14.04
C ILE A 5 12.19 21.05 14.02
N ARG A 6 13.36 21.12 14.68
CA ARG A 6 14.32 20.02 14.76
C ARG A 6 13.76 18.77 15.48
N PHE A 7 12.92 18.98 16.50
CA PHE A 7 12.27 17.89 17.24
C PHE A 7 11.24 17.12 16.39
N ARG A 8 10.53 17.81 15.47
CA ARG A 8 9.63 17.16 14.52
C ARG A 8 10.41 16.33 13.51
N GLU A 9 11.52 16.84 12.98
CA GLU A 9 12.37 16.08 12.06
C GLU A 9 12.91 14.82 12.73
N GLU A 10 13.48 14.92 13.94
CA GLU A 10 14.02 13.77 14.66
C GLU A 10 12.97 12.70 15.01
N MET A 11 11.73 13.10 15.32
CA MET A 11 10.63 12.16 15.52
C MET A 11 10.15 11.47 14.24
N LEU A 12 10.27 12.10 13.06
CA LEU A 12 9.90 11.49 11.76
C LEU A 12 10.80 10.30 11.41
N PHE A 13 12.02 10.25 11.96
CA PHE A 13 12.99 9.18 11.70
C PHE A 13 12.90 8.01 12.70
N SER A 14 11.98 8.06 13.67
CA SER A 14 11.68 6.93 14.56
C SER A 14 10.30 6.35 14.21
N PRO A 15 10.12 5.02 14.10
CA PRO A 15 8.83 4.41 13.82
C PRO A 15 7.72 4.85 14.79
N GLU A 16 8.06 4.99 16.07
CA GLU A 16 7.15 5.38 17.14
C GLU A 16 6.81 6.88 17.11
N GLY A 17 7.80 7.74 16.84
CA GLY A 17 7.60 9.18 16.71
C GLY A 17 6.84 9.57 15.43
N LEU A 18 7.09 8.85 14.34
CA LEU A 18 6.34 8.97 13.09
C LEU A 18 4.88 8.57 13.31
N ASN A 19 4.62 7.43 13.96
CA ASN A 19 3.27 6.98 14.27
C ASN A 19 2.52 7.96 15.20
N ALA A 20 3.18 8.45 16.25
CA ALA A 20 2.57 9.43 17.17
C ALA A 20 2.26 10.77 16.48
N MET A 21 3.15 11.26 15.59
CA MET A 21 2.88 12.49 14.84
C MET A 21 1.82 12.31 13.77
N LEU A 22 1.77 11.16 13.09
CA LEU A 22 0.72 10.84 12.13
C LEU A 22 -0.66 10.78 12.80
N HIS A 23 -0.75 10.15 13.98
CA HIS A 23 -1.98 10.14 14.79
C HIS A 23 -2.42 11.55 15.19
N VAL A 24 -1.51 12.41 15.68
CA VAL A 24 -1.84 13.78 16.06
C VAL A 24 -2.23 14.65 14.85
N LEU A 25 -1.60 14.44 13.69
CA LEU A 25 -1.88 15.21 12.47
C LEU A 25 -3.21 14.80 11.82
N TYR A 26 -3.56 13.51 11.86
CA TYR A 26 -4.85 13.00 11.38
C TYR A 26 -6.01 13.47 12.26
N ASP A 27 -5.84 13.45 13.58
CA ASP A 27 -6.88 13.87 14.54
C ASP A 27 -7.11 15.40 14.55
N GLN A 28 -6.11 16.19 14.15
CA GLN A 28 -6.17 17.66 14.19
C GLN A 28 -6.54 18.33 12.86
N ASN A 29 -6.35 17.69 11.70
CA ASN A 29 -6.69 18.31 10.42
C ASN A 29 -6.80 17.31 9.25
N ASN A 30 -8.03 16.91 8.90
CA ASN A 30 -8.33 16.06 7.73
C ASN A 30 -7.90 16.65 6.36
N ASP A 31 -7.45 17.91 6.33
CA ASP A 31 -7.03 18.61 5.11
C ASP A 31 -5.50 18.62 4.90
N ASN A 32 -4.72 18.01 5.81
CA ASN A 32 -3.27 17.91 5.66
C ASN A 32 -2.89 16.70 4.79
N LYS A 33 -3.03 16.89 3.48
CA LYS A 33 -2.71 15.90 2.44
C LYS A 33 -1.34 15.21 2.62
N MET A 34 -0.33 15.94 3.09
CA MET A 34 1.01 15.38 3.33
C MET A 34 1.01 14.33 4.45
N ALA A 35 0.28 14.57 5.55
CA ALA A 35 0.19 13.61 6.64
C ALA A 35 -0.58 12.35 6.22
N CYS A 36 -1.65 12.51 5.44
CA CYS A 36 -2.38 11.38 4.85
C CYS A 36 -1.48 10.56 3.91
N ASP A 37 -0.75 11.21 3.00
CA ASP A 37 0.18 10.54 2.08
C ASP A 37 1.27 9.75 2.83
N TYR A 38 1.83 10.33 3.90
CA TYR A 38 2.81 9.62 4.74
C TYR A 38 2.18 8.44 5.50
N MET A 39 0.95 8.58 6.02
CA MET A 39 0.28 7.49 6.73
C MET A 39 0.00 6.32 5.79
N LEU A 40 -0.48 6.58 4.59
CA LEU A 40 -0.69 5.57 3.56
C LEU A 40 0.63 4.88 3.19
N ALA A 41 1.69 5.64 2.92
CA ALA A 41 3.01 5.09 2.63
C ALA A 41 3.55 4.23 3.78
N TYR A 42 3.39 4.67 5.02
CA TYR A 42 3.80 3.92 6.21
C TYR A 42 3.06 2.58 6.32
N THR A 43 1.74 2.58 6.15
CA THR A 43 0.95 1.32 6.20
C THR A 43 1.37 0.34 5.10
N LEU A 44 1.69 0.83 3.89
CA LEU A 44 2.19 -0.02 2.81
C LEU A 44 3.57 -0.60 3.15
N LEU A 45 4.49 0.21 3.67
CA LEU A 45 5.82 -0.24 4.11
C LEU A 45 5.73 -1.28 5.22
N ALA A 46 4.85 -1.06 6.21
CA ALA A 46 4.59 -2.00 7.29
C ALA A 46 3.80 -3.25 6.86
N LYS A 47 3.34 -3.31 5.61
CA LYS A 47 2.45 -4.36 5.06
C LYS A 47 1.13 -4.49 5.84
N ASP A 48 0.70 -3.42 6.50
CA ASP A 48 -0.58 -3.35 7.22
C ASP A 48 -1.69 -2.96 6.24
N LEU A 49 -2.11 -3.93 5.44
CA LEU A 49 -3.14 -3.78 4.41
C LEU A 49 -4.51 -3.41 4.99
N LYS A 50 -4.81 -3.83 6.22
CA LYS A 50 -6.08 -3.53 6.89
C LYS A 50 -6.16 -2.05 7.24
N SER A 51 -5.11 -1.51 7.88
CA SER A 51 -5.05 -0.08 8.17
C SER A 51 -5.00 0.73 6.88
N PHE A 52 -4.24 0.29 5.87
CA PHE A 52 -4.18 0.93 4.56
C PHE A 52 -5.57 1.02 3.91
N ALA A 53 -6.31 -0.08 3.80
CA ALA A 53 -7.64 -0.11 3.21
C ALA A 53 -8.60 0.87 3.90
N ARG A 54 -8.56 0.95 5.24
CA ARG A 54 -9.36 1.90 6.01
C ARG A 54 -9.04 3.35 5.66
N TYR A 55 -7.76 3.72 5.60
CA TYR A 55 -7.35 5.10 5.34
C TYR A 55 -7.53 5.49 3.88
N VAL A 56 -7.21 4.60 2.94
CA VAL A 56 -7.35 4.89 1.51
C VAL A 56 -8.82 5.02 1.11
N SER A 57 -9.75 4.26 1.71
CA SER A 57 -11.18 4.42 1.47
C SER A 57 -11.75 5.75 1.96
N ALA A 58 -11.12 6.39 2.95
CA ALA A 58 -11.52 7.74 3.37
C ALA A 58 -11.12 8.79 2.32
N GLU A 59 -9.95 8.62 1.70
CA GLU A 59 -9.39 9.53 0.68
C GLU A 59 -9.90 9.26 -0.74
N TYR A 60 -10.24 8.00 -1.01
CA TYR A 60 -10.72 7.45 -2.28
C TYR A 60 -11.94 6.57 -1.99
N PRO A 61 -13.11 7.19 -1.77
CA PRO A 61 -14.34 6.47 -1.48
C PRO A 61 -14.66 5.42 -2.54
N GLU A 62 -15.30 4.34 -2.11
CA GLU A 62 -15.81 3.28 -2.96
C GLU A 62 -16.72 3.86 -4.06
N GLY A 63 -16.56 3.37 -5.29
CA GLY A 63 -17.27 3.90 -6.46
C GLY A 63 -16.84 5.31 -6.91
N SER A 64 -15.82 5.93 -6.29
CA SER A 64 -15.31 7.20 -6.78
C SER A 64 -14.53 7.05 -8.09
N HIS A 65 -14.71 8.00 -9.01
CA HIS A 65 -13.93 8.08 -10.25
C HIS A 65 -12.54 8.73 -10.04
N LYS A 66 -12.13 8.93 -8.79
CA LYS A 66 -10.84 9.54 -8.47
C LYS A 66 -9.72 8.57 -8.89
N PRO A 67 -8.71 9.01 -9.67
CA PRO A 67 -7.66 8.12 -10.13
C PRO A 67 -6.82 7.63 -8.95
N LEU A 68 -6.82 6.32 -8.73
CA LEU A 68 -5.98 5.67 -7.73
C LEU A 68 -4.56 5.44 -8.28
N PRO A 69 -3.51 5.80 -7.55
CA PRO A 69 -2.15 5.41 -7.91
C PRO A 69 -1.99 3.89 -8.04
N VAL A 70 -1.19 3.44 -9.01
CA VAL A 70 -0.98 2.00 -9.28
C VAL A 70 -0.57 1.21 -8.03
N PRO A 71 0.39 1.66 -7.18
CA PRO A 71 0.75 0.91 -5.97
C PRO A 71 -0.42 0.75 -4.98
N TYR A 72 -1.36 1.71 -4.95
CA TYR A 72 -2.54 1.63 -4.09
C TYR A 72 -3.54 0.62 -4.64
N GLN A 73 -3.71 0.60 -5.96
CA GLN A 73 -4.53 -0.42 -6.62
C GLN A 73 -3.99 -1.83 -6.36
N GLU A 74 -2.68 -2.03 -6.55
CA GLU A 74 -2.02 -3.32 -6.28
C GLU A 74 -2.23 -3.77 -4.82
N ALA A 75 -2.10 -2.85 -3.86
CA ALA A 75 -2.33 -3.13 -2.45
C ALA A 75 -3.80 -3.44 -2.11
N LEU A 76 -4.75 -2.70 -2.69
CA LEU A 76 -6.20 -2.92 -2.50
C LEU A 76 -6.65 -4.27 -3.06
N VAL A 77 -6.16 -4.63 -4.25
CA VAL A 77 -6.43 -5.94 -4.85
C VAL A 77 -5.86 -7.05 -3.97
N LEU A 78 -4.62 -6.90 -3.48
CA LEU A 78 -4.00 -7.87 -2.58
C LEU A 78 -4.74 -8.00 -1.24
N TYR A 79 -5.28 -6.90 -0.72
CA TYR A 79 -6.15 -6.91 0.46
C TYR A 79 -7.45 -7.68 0.18
N TRP A 80 -8.10 -7.41 -0.95
CA TRP A 80 -9.39 -8.01 -1.31
C TRP A 80 -9.33 -9.53 -1.48
N VAL A 81 -8.34 -10.02 -2.24
CA VAL A 81 -8.20 -11.46 -2.55
C VAL A 81 -7.74 -12.31 -1.36
N GLN A 82 -7.51 -11.71 -0.19
CA GLN A 82 -7.31 -12.48 1.05
C GLN A 82 -8.62 -13.08 1.57
N ASP A 83 -9.73 -12.36 1.38
CA ASP A 83 -11.06 -12.76 1.86
C ASP A 83 -11.97 -13.22 0.71
N HIS A 84 -11.57 -13.02 -0.54
CA HIS A 84 -12.35 -13.33 -1.74
C HIS A 84 -11.54 -14.20 -2.72
N PRO A 85 -12.21 -15.08 -3.50
CA PRO A 85 -11.54 -15.98 -4.44
C PRO A 85 -10.96 -15.28 -5.68
N GLY A 86 -11.31 -14.02 -5.92
CA GLY A 86 -10.90 -13.26 -7.10
C GLY A 86 -11.22 -11.77 -6.96
N PRO A 87 -10.90 -10.96 -8.00
CA PRO A 87 -11.09 -9.51 -7.99
C PRO A 87 -12.53 -9.06 -8.23
N GLU A 88 -13.48 -9.98 -8.41
CA GLU A 88 -14.88 -9.65 -8.61
C GLU A 88 -15.47 -8.95 -7.38
N GLY A 89 -16.22 -7.87 -7.62
CA GLY A 89 -16.90 -7.13 -6.56
C GLY A 89 -16.01 -6.13 -5.80
N ILE A 90 -14.76 -5.92 -6.23
CA ILE A 90 -13.90 -4.88 -5.67
C ILE A 90 -14.60 -3.51 -5.78
N PRO A 91 -14.74 -2.77 -4.67
CA PRO A 91 -15.48 -1.51 -4.65
C PRO A 91 -14.66 -0.29 -5.11
N TRP A 92 -13.34 -0.45 -5.27
CA TRP A 92 -12.44 0.60 -5.76
C TRP A 92 -12.25 0.53 -7.28
N ASN A 93 -11.96 1.69 -7.89
CA ASN A 93 -11.65 1.77 -9.30
C ASN A 93 -10.24 1.24 -9.60
N ILE A 94 -10.15 -0.06 -9.88
CA ILE A 94 -8.91 -0.75 -10.26
C ILE A 94 -8.85 -0.84 -11.79
N SER A 95 -7.70 -0.50 -12.38
CA SER A 95 -7.51 -0.60 -13.82
C SER A 95 -7.38 -2.05 -14.27
N GLU A 96 -7.86 -2.34 -15.48
CA GLU A 96 -7.73 -3.65 -16.11
C GLU A 96 -6.26 -4.10 -16.17
N ASP A 97 -5.33 -3.18 -16.44
CA ASP A 97 -3.88 -3.46 -16.41
C ASP A 97 -3.40 -4.04 -15.08
N VAL A 98 -3.91 -3.55 -13.93
CA VAL A 98 -3.50 -4.05 -12.61
C VAL A 98 -4.10 -5.44 -12.37
N LEU A 99 -5.35 -5.67 -12.78
CA LEU A 99 -5.98 -6.98 -12.67
C LEU A 99 -5.25 -8.02 -13.54
N GLN A 100 -4.94 -7.68 -14.79
CA GLN A 100 -4.18 -8.55 -15.68
C GLN A 100 -2.79 -8.87 -15.09
N ARG A 101 -2.09 -7.86 -14.55
CA ARG A 101 -0.79 -8.08 -13.91
C ARG A 101 -0.89 -9.00 -12.70
N LEU A 102 -1.99 -8.97 -11.95
CA LEU A 102 -2.21 -9.89 -10.82
C LEU A 102 -2.32 -11.33 -11.30
N ASP A 103 -3.10 -11.57 -12.35
CA ASP A 103 -3.27 -12.90 -12.94
C ASP A 103 -1.93 -13.44 -13.47
N GLU A 104 -1.15 -12.61 -14.15
CA GLU A 104 0.19 -12.96 -14.61
C GLU A 104 1.15 -13.25 -13.44
N PHE A 105 1.10 -12.44 -12.38
CA PHE A 105 1.90 -12.62 -11.18
C PHE A 105 1.58 -13.95 -10.48
N THR A 106 0.29 -14.25 -10.27
CA THR A 106 -0.16 -15.47 -9.59
C THR A 106 0.12 -16.73 -10.42
N ALA A 107 -0.03 -16.66 -11.74
CA ALA A 107 0.33 -17.73 -12.66
C ALA A 107 1.84 -18.01 -12.63
N MET A 108 2.69 -16.97 -12.69
CA MET A 108 4.15 -17.13 -12.59
C MET A 108 4.57 -17.64 -11.21
N TYR A 109 3.99 -17.11 -10.13
CA TYR A 109 4.25 -17.57 -8.78
C TYR A 109 3.96 -19.07 -8.64
N SER A 110 2.80 -19.53 -9.13
CA SER A 110 2.39 -20.93 -9.09
C SER A 110 3.30 -21.83 -9.93
N ARG A 111 3.68 -21.38 -11.13
CA ARG A 111 4.59 -22.10 -12.03
C ARG A 111 5.96 -22.35 -11.40
N PHE A 112 6.48 -21.39 -10.64
CA PHE A 112 7.80 -21.46 -10.02
C PHE A 112 7.76 -21.80 -8.52
N ALA A 113 6.60 -22.15 -7.97
CA ALA A 113 6.42 -22.43 -6.54
C ALA A 113 7.34 -23.56 -6.00
N GLY A 114 7.72 -24.51 -6.84
CA GLY A 114 8.66 -25.59 -6.50
C GLY A 114 10.15 -25.23 -6.63
N GLY A 115 10.48 -23.98 -6.95
CA GLY A 115 11.86 -23.55 -7.27
C GLY A 115 12.24 -22.23 -6.60
N ARG A 116 12.83 -21.31 -7.36
CA ARG A 116 13.18 -19.96 -6.91
C ARG A 116 12.32 -18.91 -7.63
N PRO A 117 11.04 -18.77 -7.26
CA PRO A 117 10.11 -17.86 -7.94
C PRO A 117 10.61 -16.40 -7.89
N GLU A 118 11.24 -16.00 -6.79
CA GLU A 118 11.78 -14.64 -6.59
C GLU A 118 12.58 -14.11 -7.79
N ARG A 119 13.50 -14.91 -8.37
CA ARG A 119 14.38 -14.44 -9.44
C ARG A 119 13.64 -14.20 -10.75
N GLU A 120 12.67 -15.05 -11.05
CA GLU A 120 11.88 -14.96 -12.28
C GLU A 120 10.84 -13.84 -12.15
N LEU A 121 10.14 -13.76 -11.01
CA LEU A 121 9.19 -12.68 -10.77
C LEU A 121 9.84 -11.31 -10.66
N LYS A 122 11.11 -11.21 -10.20
CA LYS A 122 11.82 -9.92 -10.13
C LYS A 122 11.95 -9.22 -11.48
N LYS A 123 12.02 -9.97 -12.58
CA LYS A 123 12.22 -9.41 -13.92
C LYS A 123 11.03 -8.55 -14.37
N ASP A 124 9.82 -9.06 -14.15
CA ASP A 124 8.59 -8.47 -14.68
C ASP A 124 7.74 -7.78 -13.60
N PHE A 125 7.93 -8.18 -12.34
CA PHE A 125 7.15 -7.72 -11.19
C PHE A 125 8.00 -7.13 -10.07
N GLY A 126 9.31 -6.95 -10.24
CA GLY A 126 10.17 -6.38 -9.20
C GLY A 126 9.79 -4.96 -8.74
N ASN A 127 8.98 -4.26 -9.54
CA ASN A 127 8.45 -2.93 -9.26
C ASN A 127 7.03 -2.93 -8.67
N THR A 128 6.40 -4.09 -8.48
CA THR A 128 5.04 -4.17 -7.93
C THR A 128 5.05 -4.25 -6.41
N TYR A 129 3.97 -3.77 -5.80
CA TYR A 129 3.74 -3.91 -4.38
C TYR A 129 3.67 -5.39 -3.96
N TRP A 130 3.14 -6.27 -4.81
CA TRP A 130 3.10 -7.71 -4.53
C TRP A 130 4.51 -8.30 -4.35
N TYR A 131 5.45 -7.98 -5.24
CA TYR A 131 6.82 -8.46 -5.10
C TYR A 131 7.47 -7.95 -3.82
N TYR A 132 7.24 -6.67 -3.47
CA TYR A 132 7.66 -6.12 -2.18
C TYR A 132 7.09 -6.93 -1.00
N VAL A 133 5.79 -7.20 -0.99
CA VAL A 133 5.13 -7.94 0.09
C VAL A 133 5.67 -9.37 0.22
N PHE A 134 5.83 -10.11 -0.89
CA PHE A 134 6.21 -11.52 -0.84
C PHE A 134 7.71 -11.76 -0.64
N PHE A 135 8.59 -10.88 -1.13
CA PHE A 135 10.03 -11.15 -1.17
C PHE A 135 10.92 -10.19 -0.38
N THR A 136 10.39 -9.05 0.08
CA THR A 136 11.17 -8.11 0.92
C THR A 136 10.95 -8.41 2.40
N LYS A 137 12.04 -8.51 3.18
CA LYS A 137 11.97 -8.65 4.64
C LYS A 137 11.76 -7.27 5.29
N ILE A 138 10.99 -7.23 6.37
CA ILE A 138 10.87 -6.07 7.26
C ILE A 138 12.06 -6.07 8.22
#